data_AF-A0A8S2RSF7-F1
#
_entry.id   AF-A0A8S2RSF7-F1
#
_cell.length_a   1.000
_cell.length_b   1.000
_cell.length_c   1.000
_cell.angle_alpha   90.00
_cell.angle_beta   90.00
_cell.angle_gamma   90.00
#
_symmetry.space_group_name_H-M   'P 1'
#
loop_
_entity.id
_entity.type
_entity.pdbx_description
1 polymer ?
#
loop_
_entity_poly.entity_id
_entity_poly.type
_entity_poly.pdbx_seq_one_letter_code
_entity_poly.pdbx_strand_id
1 'polypeptide(L)'
;FREAVGDEQAEFSISFNEGNHDDGFPFDGAGGTLAHAFFPKDGKVHFDSAEEWTDKYDGFGYNFRLVASHEIGHALGLAHSYDQTALM
;
A
#
# COMPACT_ATOMS: atom_id res chain seq x y z
N PHE A 1 8.15 -3.66 14.43
CA PHE A 1 8.09 -4.47 13.20
C PHE A 1 9.32 -5.38 13.11
N ARG A 2 9.12 -6.62 12.65
CA ARG A 2 10.17 -7.57 12.27
C ARG A 2 9.71 -8.22 10.98
N GLU A 3 10.59 -8.32 9.99
CA GLU A 3 10.30 -9.09 8.78
C GLU A 3 10.24 -10.58 9.15
N ALA A 4 9.12 -11.22 8.81
CA ALA A 4 8.98 -12.67 8.90
C ALA A 4 9.83 -13.30 7.79
N VAL A 5 10.61 -14.33 8.12
CA VAL A 5 11.53 -14.98 7.18
C VAL A 5 11.10 -16.42 6.91
N GLY A 6 11.17 -16.84 5.64
CA GLY A 6 10.73 -18.17 5.22
C GLY A 6 9.21 -18.34 5.41
N ASP A 7 8.81 -19.43 6.06
CA ASP A 7 7.40 -19.78 6.27
C ASP A 7 6.82 -19.25 7.60
N GLU A 8 7.51 -18.30 8.24
CA GLU A 8 7.00 -17.64 9.44
C GLU A 8 5.68 -16.90 9.15
N GLN A 9 4.71 -16.99 10.05
CA GLN A 9 3.51 -16.17 9.95
C GLN A 9 3.82 -14.69 10.11
N ALA A 10 3.26 -13.87 9.22
CA ALA A 10 3.32 -12.42 9.29
C ALA A 10 1.93 -11.86 9.60
N GLU A 11 1.87 -10.86 10.49
CA GLU A 11 0.65 -10.09 10.78
C GLU A 11 0.32 -9.08 9.67
N PHE A 12 1.34 -8.74 8.88
CA PHE A 12 1.24 -7.86 7.73
C PHE A 12 1.84 -8.56 6.52
N SER A 13 1.15 -8.51 5.39
CA SER A 13 1.68 -8.96 4.11
C SER A 13 1.67 -7.80 3.13
N ILE A 14 2.74 -7.70 2.36
CA ILE A 14 2.91 -6.68 1.33
C ILE A 14 3.05 -7.40 0.00
N SER A 15 2.27 -6.99 -1.00
CA SER A 15 2.34 -7.53 -2.36
C SER A 15 2.12 -6.44 -3.41
N PHE A 16 2.59 -6.73 -4.63
CA PHE A 16 2.35 -5.92 -5.82
C PHE A 16 1.45 -6.73 -6.74
N ASN A 17 0.32 -6.17 -7.15
CA ASN A 17 -0.67 -6.84 -7.97
C ASN A 17 -1.17 -5.89 -9.07
N GLU A 18 -1.76 -6.43 -10.13
CA GLU A 18 -2.39 -5.64 -11.20
C GLU A 18 -3.83 -6.13 -11.41
N GLY A 19 -4.76 -5.22 -11.68
CA GLY A 19 -6.13 -5.58 -11.99
C GLY A 19 -6.81 -6.40 -10.89
N ASN A 20 -7.59 -7.41 -11.28
CA ASN A 20 -8.23 -8.32 -10.32
C ASN A 20 -7.22 -9.29 -9.69
N HIS A 21 -7.12 -9.24 -8.36
CA HIS A 21 -6.20 -10.04 -7.56
C HIS A 21 -6.88 -10.70 -6.35
N ASP A 22 -8.14 -11.13 -6.57
CA ASP A 22 -8.90 -12.05 -5.71
C ASP A 22 -9.26 -11.56 -4.29
N ASP A 23 -9.18 -10.24 -4.05
CA ASP A 23 -9.62 -9.62 -2.80
C ASP A 23 -10.92 -8.80 -2.92
N GLY A 24 -11.46 -8.67 -4.13
CA GLY A 24 -12.68 -7.91 -4.44
C GLY A 24 -12.46 -6.43 -4.73
N PHE A 25 -11.22 -5.95 -4.69
CA PHE A 25 -10.82 -4.56 -4.95
C PHE A 25 -9.80 -4.52 -6.10
N PRO A 26 -10.23 -4.70 -7.36
CA PRO A 26 -9.30 -4.72 -8.48
C PRO A 26 -8.64 -3.34 -8.67
N PHE A 27 -7.35 -3.34 -8.98
CA PHE A 27 -6.65 -2.12 -9.41
C PHE A 27 -7.06 -1.70 -10.83
N ASP A 28 -6.83 -0.42 -11.15
CA ASP A 28 -7.28 0.23 -12.37
C ASP A 28 -6.19 0.42 -13.44
N GLY A 29 -4.95 -0.02 -13.15
CA GLY A 29 -3.81 0.14 -14.05
C GLY A 29 -3.09 1.46 -13.78
N ALA A 30 -2.34 1.97 -14.76
CA ALA A 30 -1.55 3.18 -14.55
C ALA A 30 -2.40 4.42 -14.23
N GLY A 31 -2.11 5.04 -13.09
CA GLY A 31 -2.84 6.15 -12.50
C GLY A 31 -4.17 5.74 -11.85
N GLY A 32 -4.64 6.57 -10.92
CA GLY A 32 -5.87 6.27 -10.18
C GLY A 32 -5.54 5.69 -8.81
N THR A 33 -5.87 4.41 -8.60
CA THR A 33 -5.68 3.74 -7.29
C THR A 33 -4.27 3.20 -7.16
N LEU A 34 -3.43 3.92 -6.42
CA LEU A 34 -2.01 3.56 -6.29
C LEU A 34 -1.79 2.28 -5.46
N ALA A 35 -2.59 2.12 -4.41
CA ALA A 35 -2.47 1.07 -3.43
C ALA A 35 -3.74 1.01 -2.57
N HIS A 36 -3.89 -0.09 -1.81
CA HIS A 36 -4.84 -0.16 -0.70
C HIS A 36 -4.33 -1.07 0.41
N ALA A 37 -4.91 -0.91 1.60
CA ALA A 37 -4.64 -1.76 2.73
C ALA A 37 -5.91 -2.13 3.49
N PHE A 38 -5.85 -3.29 4.13
CA PHE A 38 -6.91 -3.81 4.98
C PHE A 38 -6.61 -3.51 6.44
N PHE A 39 -7.60 -2.94 7.14
CA PHE A 39 -7.52 -2.65 8.57
C PHE A 39 -7.19 -3.91 9.39
N PRO A 40 -6.69 -3.76 10.64
CA PRO A 40 -6.52 -4.88 11.55
C PRO A 40 -7.81 -5.71 11.68
N LYS A 41 -7.74 -7.04 11.71
CA LYS A 41 -6.55 -7.90 11.83
C LYS A 41 -6.06 -8.52 10.51
N ASP A 42 -6.52 -8.02 9.37
CA ASP A 42 -6.13 -8.61 8.09
C ASP A 42 -4.70 -8.21 7.69
N GLY A 43 -4.37 -6.91 7.74
CA GLY A 43 -2.98 -6.43 7.62
C GLY A 43 -2.34 -6.60 6.24
N LYS A 44 -3.12 -7.01 5.23
CA LYS A 44 -2.72 -6.99 3.82
C LYS A 44 -2.53 -5.54 3.34
N VAL A 45 -1.45 -5.29 2.62
CA VAL A 45 -1.16 -4.05 1.90
C VAL A 45 -0.81 -4.42 0.46
N HIS A 46 -1.58 -3.91 -0.49
CA HIS A 46 -1.39 -4.17 -1.91
C HIS A 46 -1.02 -2.88 -2.63
N PHE A 47 -0.03 -2.95 -3.51
CA PHE A 47 0.37 -1.86 -4.40
C PHE A 47 0.00 -2.22 -5.84
N ASP A 48 -0.52 -1.27 -6.61
CA ASP A 48 -0.72 -1.51 -8.04
C ASP A 48 0.64 -1.60 -8.75
N SER A 49 0.94 -2.75 -9.35
CA SER A 49 2.18 -2.97 -10.09
C SER A 49 2.23 -2.28 -11.45
N ALA A 50 1.09 -1.79 -11.95
CA ALA A 50 1.04 -1.00 -13.17
C ALA A 50 1.56 0.44 -12.98
N GLU A 51 1.75 0.87 -11.73
CA GLU A 51 2.23 2.20 -11.41
C GLU A 51 3.75 2.34 -11.53
N GLU A 52 4.19 3.53 -11.97
CA GLU A 52 5.61 3.87 -12.00
C GLU A 52 6.09 4.24 -10.59
N TRP A 53 6.66 3.28 -9.88
CA TRP A 53 7.19 3.47 -8.52
C TRP A 53 8.61 4.04 -8.50
N THR A 54 8.82 5.07 -7.71
CA THR A 54 10.12 5.74 -7.52
C THR A 54 10.45 5.94 -6.05
N ASP A 55 11.72 6.15 -5.72
CA ASP A 55 12.19 6.62 -4.42
C ASP A 55 12.56 8.12 -4.43
N LYS A 56 12.41 8.78 -5.59
CA LYS A 56 12.79 10.18 -5.81
C LYS A 56 11.63 11.15 -5.60
N TYR A 57 11.98 12.42 -5.50
CA TYR A 57 11.07 13.57 -5.42
C TYR A 57 11.31 14.53 -6.60
N ASP A 58 11.40 13.97 -7.80
CA ASP A 58 11.70 14.72 -9.04
C ASP A 58 10.45 14.97 -9.92
N GLY A 59 9.28 14.52 -9.48
CA GLY A 59 8.01 14.72 -10.15
C GLY A 59 7.67 13.66 -11.21
N PHE A 60 8.48 12.59 -11.31
CA PHE A 60 8.19 11.45 -12.19
C PHE A 60 7.86 10.21 -11.36
N GLY A 61 6.71 9.60 -11.63
CA GLY A 61 6.21 8.44 -10.89
C GLY A 61 5.70 8.77 -9.48
N TYR A 62 5.32 7.73 -8.73
CA TYR A 62 4.81 7.82 -7.37
C TYR A 62 5.88 7.41 -6.36
N ASN A 63 6.05 8.23 -5.31
CA ASN A 63 7.04 7.93 -4.29
C ASN A 63 6.59 6.74 -3.42
N PHE A 64 7.21 5.59 -3.62
CA PHE A 64 6.84 4.34 -2.96
C PHE A 64 6.88 4.46 -1.44
N ARG A 65 7.88 5.17 -0.89
CA ARG A 65 8.02 5.32 0.56
C ARG A 65 6.83 6.08 1.16
N LEU A 66 6.32 7.10 0.49
CA LEU A 66 5.16 7.86 0.98
C LEU A 66 3.90 7.02 0.95
N VAL A 67 3.60 6.39 -0.19
CA VAL A 67 2.39 5.56 -0.34
C VAL A 67 2.45 4.36 0.61
N ALA A 68 3.58 3.66 0.69
CA ALA A 68 3.73 2.55 1.64
C ALA A 68 3.56 2.98 3.10
N SER A 69 4.03 4.16 3.47
CA SER A 69 3.85 4.67 4.84
C SER A 69 2.37 4.98 5.12
N HIS A 70 1.63 5.49 4.13
CA HIS A 70 0.18 5.71 4.22
C HIS A 70 -0.57 4.39 4.40
N GLU A 71 -0.33 3.41 3.52
CA GLU A 71 -1.03 2.12 3.57
C GLU A 71 -0.71 1.30 4.82
N ILE A 72 0.53 1.35 5.31
CA ILE A 72 0.88 0.74 6.61
C ILE A 72 0.12 1.44 7.75
N GLY A 73 -0.17 2.74 7.64
CA GLY A 73 -1.04 3.45 8.58
C GLY A 73 -2.44 2.84 8.63
N HIS A 74 -3.05 2.57 7.48
CA HIS A 74 -4.33 1.85 7.40
C HIS A 74 -4.24 0.45 7.98
N ALA A 75 -3.18 -0.30 7.65
CA ALA A 75 -2.96 -1.63 8.19
C ALA A 75 -2.79 -1.62 9.73
N LEU A 76 -2.29 -0.51 10.31
CA LEU A 76 -2.23 -0.29 11.76
C LEU A 76 -3.55 0.18 12.38
N GLY A 77 -4.56 0.50 11.57
CA GLY A 77 -5.89 0.90 12.00
C GLY A 77 -6.16 2.41 11.96
N LEU A 78 -5.30 3.20 11.30
CA LEU A 78 -5.54 4.62 11.12
C LEU A 78 -6.50 4.86 9.94
N ALA A 79 -7.48 5.74 10.12
CA ALA A 79 -8.28 6.26 9.03
C ALA A 79 -7.61 7.51 8.42
N HIS A 80 -8.09 7.93 7.24
CA HIS A 80 -7.66 9.19 6.63
C HIS A 80 -7.83 10.37 7.57
N SER A 81 -6.89 11.31 7.51
CA SER A 81 -6.99 12.60 8.20
C SER A 81 -7.77 13.60 7.34
N TYR A 82 -8.37 14.59 8.00
CA TYR A 82 -8.90 15.78 7.31
C TYR A 82 -7.82 16.85 7.10
N ASP A 83 -6.65 16.71 7.73
CA ASP A 83 -5.52 17.62 7.53
C ASP A 83 -4.75 17.22 6.27
N GLN A 84 -4.79 18.08 5.25
CA GLN A 84 -4.13 17.84 3.96
C GLN A 84 -2.59 17.78 4.03
N THR A 85 -2.00 18.18 5.16
CA THR A 85 -0.55 18.07 5.39
C THR A 85 -0.16 16.79 6.14
N ALA A 86 -1.15 16.04 6.63
CA ALA A 86 -0.93 14.74 7.24
C ALA A 86 -0.62 13.67 6.18
N LEU A 87 0.03 12.60 6.63
CA LEU A 87 0.31 11.45 5.78
C LEU A 87 -0.95 10.64 5.44
N MET A 88 -1.89 10.54 6.40
CA MET A 88 -3.14 9.77 6.27
C MET A 88 -4.25 10.65 5.72
#